data_AF-A0A8H9TI22-F1
#
_entry.id   AF-A0A8H9TI22-F1
#
_cell.length_a   1.000
_cell.length_b   1.000
_cell.length_c   1.000
_cell.angle_alpha   90.00
_cell.angle_beta   90.00
_cell.angle_gamma   90.00
#
_symmetry.space_group_name_H-M   'P 1'
#
loop_
_entity.id
_entity.type
_entity.pdbx_description
1 polymer ?
#
loop_
_entity_poly.entity_id
_entity_poly.type
_entity_poly.pdbx_seq_one_letter_code
_entity_poly.pdbx_strand_id
1 'polypeptide(L)'
;MKIDYPVGVNFVALVAVCFGAGYVFGTSTVGSLFTGFVISIISSYVFFFLTVKLKEHEDNKKISKITYPIIDNITESIEAAINDCLLQVLDEWSYKRKPSELKDEDLLQLLRNHKILKKELDYRHSVAVYDQFNAKPQNYKESFLLRVTLPVAEKLNSLAPYYPLLKKDIVISLSELTNSQVLQLCAKTLEHKNEYWYEPETMLEYIKTARKLGELNRRLQRRA
;
A
#
# COMPACT_ATOMS: atom_id res chain seq x y z
N MET A 1 -10.16 -24.94 17.08
CA MET A 1 -10.87 -24.40 15.90
C MET A 1 -11.87 -23.37 16.40
N LYS A 2 -11.50 -22.09 16.41
CA LYS A 2 -12.40 -21.00 16.81
C LYS A 2 -13.22 -20.65 15.58
N ILE A 3 -14.48 -21.09 15.55
CA ILE A 3 -15.42 -20.71 14.49
C ILE A 3 -15.67 -19.21 14.66
N ASP A 4 -15.45 -18.42 13.61
CA ASP A 4 -15.78 -17.00 13.60
C ASP A 4 -17.28 -16.84 13.89
N TYR A 5 -17.56 -16.28 15.08
CA TYR A 5 -18.87 -16.18 15.69
C TYR A 5 -19.98 -15.60 14.77
N PRO A 6 -19.74 -14.58 13.91
CA PRO A 6 -20.80 -14.08 13.03
C PRO A 6 -21.12 -15.02 11.86
N VAL A 7 -20.16 -15.83 11.41
CA VAL A 7 -20.33 -16.71 10.25
C VAL A 7 -21.05 -18.01 10.65
N GLY A 8 -20.72 -18.55 11.83
CA GLY A 8 -21.42 -19.70 12.39
C GLY A 8 -22.91 -19.43 12.66
N VAL A 9 -23.25 -18.23 13.15
CA VAL A 9 -24.64 -17.83 13.41
C VAL A 9 -25.44 -17.71 12.11
N ASN A 10 -24.87 -17.09 11.07
CA ASN A 10 -25.52 -16.99 9.77
C ASN A 10 -25.76 -18.36 9.11
N PHE A 11 -24.81 -19.29 9.26
CA PHE A 11 -24.96 -20.67 8.77
C PHE A 11 -26.11 -21.40 9.49
N VAL A 12 -26.17 -21.29 10.83
CA VAL A 12 -27.23 -21.92 11.64
C VAL A 12 -28.60 -21.29 11.33
N ALA A 13 -28.66 -19.97 11.16
CA ALA A 13 -29.88 -19.26 10.78
C ALA A 13 -30.36 -19.69 9.39
N LEU A 14 -29.46 -19.83 8.41
CA LEU A 14 -29.80 -20.30 7.07
C LEU A 14 -30.33 -21.74 7.09
N VAL A 15 -29.69 -22.64 7.85
CA VAL A 15 -30.17 -24.02 8.04
C VAL A 15 -31.57 -24.02 8.65
N ALA A 16 -31.82 -23.19 9.67
CA ALA A 16 -33.11 -23.09 10.34
C ALA A 16 -34.20 -22.55 9.40
N VAL A 17 -33.89 -21.55 8.56
CA VAL A 17 -34.83 -20.97 7.59
C VAL A 17 -35.14 -21.94 6.47
N CYS A 18 -34.14 -22.61 5.88
CA CYS A 18 -34.36 -23.62 4.84
C CYS A 18 -35.15 -24.83 5.38
N PHE A 19 -34.91 -25.22 6.63
CA PHE A 19 -35.66 -26.29 7.28
C PHE A 19 -37.11 -25.89 7.60
N GLY A 20 -37.31 -24.67 8.12
CA GLY A 20 -38.64 -24.11 8.39
C GLY A 20 -39.46 -23.94 7.11
N ALA A 21 -38.87 -23.46 6.02
CA ALA A 21 -39.53 -23.35 4.73
C ALA A 21 -39.87 -24.74 4.15
N GLY A 22 -38.94 -25.70 4.22
CA GLY A 22 -39.19 -27.07 3.75
C GLY A 22 -40.31 -27.79 4.52
N TYR A 23 -40.46 -27.50 5.81
CA TYR A 23 -41.54 -28.03 6.64
C TYR A 23 -42.91 -27.44 6.31
N VAL A 24 -42.98 -26.14 6.00
CA VAL A 24 -44.24 -25.44 5.71
C VAL A 24 -44.78 -25.78 4.30
N PHE A 25 -43.90 -26.07 3.34
CA PHE A 25 -44.30 -26.36 1.95
C PHE A 25 -44.26 -27.86 1.55
N GLY A 26 -43.70 -28.74 2.39
CA GLY A 26 -43.54 -30.17 2.09
C GLY A 26 -44.60 -31.07 2.73
N THR A 27 -45.12 -32.04 1.96
CA THR A 27 -46.13 -33.02 2.42
C THR A 27 -45.60 -33.86 3.59
N SER A 28 -46.21 -33.67 4.77
CA SER A 28 -45.87 -34.24 6.07
C SER A 28 -45.77 -35.77 6.12
N THR A 29 -44.62 -36.29 5.70
CA THR A 29 -44.16 -37.67 5.97
C THR A 29 -42.75 -37.63 6.56
N VAL A 30 -42.46 -38.49 7.55
CA VAL A 30 -41.20 -38.48 8.31
C VAL A 30 -39.95 -38.61 7.40
N GLY A 31 -40.08 -39.27 6.24
CA GLY A 31 -39.01 -39.33 5.22
C GLY A 31 -38.76 -38.01 4.48
N SER A 32 -39.78 -37.17 4.30
CA SER A 32 -39.66 -35.83 3.70
C SER A 32 -38.94 -34.83 4.64
N LEU A 33 -39.09 -35.01 5.96
CA LEU A 33 -38.41 -34.21 6.97
C LEU A 33 -36.89 -34.45 6.97
N PHE A 34 -36.48 -35.72 6.93
CA PHE A 34 -35.06 -36.05 6.91
C PHE A 34 -34.38 -35.60 5.60
N THR A 35 -35.06 -35.77 4.47
CA THR A 35 -34.56 -35.28 3.17
C THR A 35 -34.51 -33.75 3.13
N GLY A 36 -35.50 -33.03 3.66
CA GLY A 36 -35.46 -31.58 3.83
C GLY A 36 -34.32 -31.10 4.74
N PHE A 37 -33.98 -31.87 5.79
CA PHE A 37 -32.87 -31.58 6.69
C PHE A 37 -31.53 -31.68 5.97
N VAL A 38 -31.33 -32.78 5.25
CA VAL A 38 -30.11 -33.03 4.48
C VAL A 38 -29.95 -31.97 3.37
N ILE A 39 -31.03 -31.63 2.67
CA ILE A 39 -31.01 -30.57 1.63
C ILE A 39 -30.69 -29.21 2.25
N SER A 40 -31.22 -28.89 3.44
CA SER A 40 -30.91 -27.64 4.16
C SER A 40 -29.43 -27.54 4.53
N ILE A 41 -28.84 -28.62 5.04
CA ILE A 41 -27.39 -28.67 5.34
C ILE A 41 -26.56 -28.47 4.08
N ILE A 42 -26.90 -29.18 2.99
CA ILE A 42 -26.18 -29.06 1.72
C ILE A 42 -26.31 -27.64 1.15
N SER A 43 -27.52 -27.07 1.16
CA SER A 43 -27.77 -25.70 0.69
C SER A 43 -26.98 -24.68 1.51
N SER A 44 -26.96 -24.84 2.84
CA SER A 44 -26.19 -23.95 3.71
C SER A 44 -24.68 -24.08 3.50
N TYR A 45 -24.18 -25.29 3.25
CA TYR A 45 -22.77 -25.51 2.92
C TYR A 45 -22.38 -24.88 1.58
N VAL A 46 -23.23 -25.03 0.55
CA VAL A 46 -23.04 -24.39 -0.76
C VAL A 46 -23.08 -22.87 -0.63
N PHE A 47 -24.03 -22.33 0.14
CA PHE A 47 -24.16 -20.89 0.35
C PHE A 47 -22.97 -20.32 1.13
N PHE A 48 -22.50 -21.03 2.16
CA PHE A 48 -21.28 -20.68 2.88
C PHE A 48 -20.08 -20.66 1.93
N PHE A 49 -19.90 -21.71 1.13
CA PHE A 49 -18.80 -21.81 0.17
C PHE A 49 -18.85 -20.67 -0.85
N LEU A 50 -20.03 -20.37 -1.42
CA LEU A 50 -20.22 -19.25 -2.33
C LEU A 50 -19.92 -17.91 -1.66
N THR A 51 -20.38 -17.69 -0.44
CA THR A 51 -20.16 -16.43 0.30
C THR A 51 -18.67 -16.23 0.60
N VAL A 52 -17.98 -17.29 1.05
CA VAL A 52 -16.53 -17.25 1.29
C VAL A 52 -15.77 -16.99 -0.02
N LYS A 53 -16.10 -17.69 -1.10
CA LYS A 53 -15.44 -17.53 -2.41
C LYS A 53 -15.70 -16.16 -3.04
N LEU A 54 -16.92 -15.63 -2.92
CA LEU A 54 -17.26 -14.28 -3.38
C LEU A 54 -16.50 -13.21 -2.61
N LYS A 55 -16.41 -13.35 -1.28
CA LYS A 55 -15.61 -12.44 -0.44
C LYS A 55 -14.12 -12.52 -0.79
N GLU A 56 -13.56 -13.72 -0.94
CA GLU A 56 -12.16 -13.91 -1.40
C GLU A 56 -11.91 -13.24 -2.75
N HIS A 57 -12.85 -13.37 -3.70
CA HIS A 57 -12.74 -12.71 -5.00
C HIS A 57 -12.80 -11.17 -4.86
N GLU A 58 -13.69 -10.64 -4.03
CA GLU A 58 -13.80 -9.20 -3.81
C GLU A 58 -12.53 -8.63 -3.16
N ASP A 59 -12.00 -9.32 -2.15
CA ASP A 59 -10.77 -8.94 -1.46
C ASP A 59 -9.57 -9.00 -2.42
N ASN A 60 -9.45 -10.05 -3.24
CA ASN A 60 -8.42 -10.14 -4.28
C ASN A 60 -8.54 -9.01 -5.33
N LYS A 61 -9.77 -8.63 -5.68
CA LYS A 61 -10.02 -7.50 -6.59
C LYS A 61 -9.59 -6.17 -5.96
N LYS A 62 -9.83 -5.96 -4.66
CA LYS A 62 -9.36 -4.76 -3.93
C LYS A 62 -7.84 -4.72 -3.87
N ILE A 63 -7.19 -5.83 -3.52
CA ILE A 63 -5.72 -5.92 -3.46
C ILE A 63 -5.10 -5.59 -4.82
N SER A 64 -5.59 -6.21 -5.90
CA SER A 64 -5.04 -6.04 -7.24
C SER A 64 -5.32 -4.67 -7.86
N LYS A 65 -6.52 -4.10 -7.66
CA LYS A 65 -6.91 -2.82 -8.30
C LYS A 65 -6.61 -1.58 -7.49
N ILE A 66 -6.41 -1.71 -6.18
CA ILE A 66 -6.24 -0.57 -5.28
C ILE A 66 -4.87 -0.65 -4.62
N THR A 67 -4.62 -1.70 -3.83
CA THR A 67 -3.41 -1.74 -3.00
C THR A 67 -2.13 -1.81 -3.82
N TYR A 68 -2.05 -2.74 -4.77
CA TYR A 68 -0.86 -2.94 -5.59
C TYR A 68 -0.46 -1.67 -6.38
N PRO A 69 -1.37 -0.98 -7.08
CA PRO A 69 -1.07 0.30 -7.72
C PRO A 69 -0.62 1.38 -6.76
N ILE A 70 -1.19 1.48 -5.55
CA ILE A 70 -0.76 2.50 -4.58
C ILE A 70 0.67 2.21 -4.09
N ILE A 71 1.01 0.94 -3.84
CA ILE A 71 2.37 0.55 -3.46
C ILE A 71 3.37 0.87 -4.58
N ASP A 72 3.04 0.54 -5.84
CA ASP A 72 3.92 0.87 -6.98
C ASP A 72 4.12 2.38 -7.11
N ASN A 73 3.04 3.15 -6.94
CA ASN A 73 3.07 4.60 -6.91
C ASN A 73 3.95 5.19 -5.80
N ILE A 74 4.10 4.53 -4.64
CA ILE A 74 5.03 4.97 -3.57
C ILE A 74 6.46 4.89 -4.10
N THR A 75 6.85 3.72 -4.63
CA THR A 75 8.19 3.53 -5.19
C THR A 75 8.46 4.46 -6.37
N GLU A 76 7.52 4.60 -7.30
CA GLU A 76 7.68 5.46 -8.47
C GLU A 76 7.85 6.93 -8.08
N SER A 77 7.15 7.41 -7.06
CA SER A 77 7.32 8.78 -6.56
C SER A 77 8.72 9.03 -5.98
N ILE A 78 9.27 8.05 -5.26
CA ILE A 78 10.62 8.13 -4.72
C ILE A 78 11.66 8.10 -5.85
N GLU A 79 11.52 7.20 -6.82
CA GLU A 79 12.45 7.13 -7.96
C GLU A 79 12.38 8.39 -8.84
N ALA A 80 11.18 8.96 -9.06
CA ALA A 80 11.01 10.23 -9.76
C ALA A 80 11.70 11.40 -9.00
N ALA A 81 11.59 11.42 -7.68
CA ALA A 81 12.28 12.42 -6.86
C ALA A 81 13.81 12.30 -6.95
N ILE A 82 14.36 11.08 -6.96
CA ILE A 82 15.79 10.83 -7.17
C ILE A 82 16.21 11.34 -8.56
N ASN A 83 15.43 11.02 -9.58
CA ASN A 83 15.72 11.47 -10.94
C ASN A 83 15.76 12.99 -11.04
N ASP A 84 14.69 13.65 -10.62
CA ASP A 84 14.50 15.07 -10.88
C ASP A 84 15.36 15.95 -9.95
N CYS A 85 15.53 15.55 -8.69
CA CYS A 85 16.24 16.37 -7.71
C CYS A 85 17.72 16.02 -7.53
N LEU A 86 18.17 14.84 -7.96
CA LEU A 86 19.57 14.42 -7.82
C LEU A 86 20.26 14.21 -9.17
N LEU A 87 19.66 13.41 -10.07
CA LEU A 87 20.33 13.02 -11.32
C LEU A 87 20.25 14.09 -12.42
N GLN A 88 19.08 14.71 -12.63
CA GLN A 88 18.92 15.77 -13.62
C GLN A 88 19.76 17.00 -13.32
N VAL A 89 19.93 17.32 -12.04
CA VAL A 89 20.72 18.49 -11.60
C VAL A 89 22.19 18.40 -11.98
N LEU A 90 22.70 17.18 -12.15
CA LEU A 90 24.10 16.92 -12.51
C LEU A 90 24.38 17.05 -14.01
N ASP A 91 23.37 17.17 -14.88
CA ASP A 91 23.43 17.19 -16.37
C ASP A 91 24.18 16.01 -17.05
N GLU A 92 25.07 15.31 -16.35
CA GLU A 92 25.90 14.19 -16.85
C GLU A 92 25.23 12.81 -16.67
N TRP A 93 24.24 12.70 -15.77
CA TRP A 93 23.66 11.42 -15.33
C TRP A 93 22.23 11.18 -15.84
N SER A 94 21.53 12.21 -16.30
CA SER A 94 20.07 12.23 -16.54
C SER A 94 19.59 11.28 -17.65
N TYR A 95 20.45 10.92 -18.61
CA TYR A 95 20.08 10.06 -19.75
C TYR A 95 20.64 8.65 -19.69
N LYS A 96 21.55 8.33 -18.75
CA LYS A 96 22.32 7.06 -18.80
C LYS A 96 21.98 6.03 -17.73
N ARG A 97 21.37 6.42 -16.61
CA ARG A 97 21.06 5.46 -15.53
C ARG A 97 19.64 5.65 -15.01
N LYS A 98 18.90 4.56 -14.85
CA LYS A 98 17.64 4.59 -14.13
C LYS A 98 17.94 4.74 -12.63
N PRO A 99 17.19 5.56 -11.89
CA PRO A 99 17.31 5.67 -10.44
C PRO A 99 17.36 4.30 -9.73
N SER A 100 16.50 3.37 -10.17
CA SER A 100 16.40 2.01 -9.63
C SER A 100 17.65 1.12 -9.83
N GLU A 101 18.57 1.52 -10.72
CA GLU A 101 19.81 0.79 -11.03
C GLU A 101 21.02 1.35 -10.25
N LEU A 102 20.84 2.45 -9.50
CA LEU A 102 21.89 3.02 -8.66
C LEU A 102 22.23 2.08 -7.51
N LYS A 103 23.52 1.81 -7.34
CA LYS A 103 24.06 1.14 -6.15
C LYS A 103 23.89 2.05 -4.93
N ASP A 104 23.82 1.43 -3.76
CA ASP A 104 23.64 2.13 -2.49
C ASP A 104 24.78 3.13 -2.23
N GLU A 105 26.02 2.82 -2.63
CA GLU A 105 27.16 3.74 -2.46
C GLU A 105 27.05 4.98 -3.37
N ASP A 106 26.65 4.78 -4.63
CA ASP A 106 26.45 5.87 -5.59
C ASP A 106 25.30 6.78 -5.13
N LEU A 107 24.20 6.17 -4.65
CA LEU A 107 23.06 6.92 -4.12
C LEU A 107 23.44 7.69 -2.85
N LEU A 108 24.21 7.09 -1.95
CA LEU A 108 24.68 7.79 -0.74
C LEU A 108 25.58 8.98 -1.09
N GLN A 109 26.45 8.85 -2.10
CA GLN A 109 27.27 9.96 -2.57
C GLN A 109 26.41 11.11 -3.11
N LEU A 110 25.34 10.80 -3.86
CA LEU A 110 24.39 11.80 -4.34
C LEU A 110 23.66 12.50 -3.18
N LEU A 111 23.20 11.74 -2.18
CA LEU A 111 22.54 12.27 -0.98
C LEU A 111 23.49 13.10 -0.09
N ARG A 112 24.79 12.85 -0.13
CA ARG A 112 25.80 13.66 0.57
C ARG A 112 26.29 14.85 -0.24
N ASN A 113 25.94 14.96 -1.53
CA ASN A 113 26.47 16.00 -2.39
C ASN A 113 25.79 17.35 -2.12
N HIS A 114 26.36 18.11 -1.19
CA HIS A 114 25.87 19.43 -0.80
C HIS A 114 25.82 20.44 -1.95
N LYS A 115 26.62 20.28 -3.01
CA LYS A 115 26.58 21.20 -4.17
C LYS A 115 25.28 21.04 -4.96
N ILE A 116 24.81 19.81 -5.14
CA ILE A 116 23.52 19.52 -5.80
C ILE A 116 22.38 20.02 -4.91
N LEU A 117 22.40 19.58 -3.65
CA LEU A 117 21.30 19.76 -2.72
C LEU A 117 21.06 21.23 -2.32
N LYS A 118 22.11 22.06 -2.31
CA LYS A 118 22.01 23.51 -2.01
C LYS A 118 21.82 24.39 -3.25
N LYS A 119 21.86 23.83 -4.46
CA LYS A 119 21.64 24.61 -5.68
C LYS A 119 20.22 25.18 -5.64
N GLU A 120 20.09 26.45 -6.02
CA GLU A 120 18.78 27.09 -6.16
C GLU A 120 17.92 26.32 -7.15
N LEU A 121 16.63 26.27 -6.85
CA LEU A 121 15.69 25.55 -7.68
C LEU A 121 15.50 26.23 -9.04
N ASP A 122 15.73 25.46 -10.09
CA ASP A 122 15.35 25.88 -11.42
C ASP A 122 13.95 25.35 -11.74
N TYR A 123 12.95 26.22 -11.57
CA TYR A 123 11.55 25.93 -11.85
C TYR A 123 11.27 25.57 -13.32
N ARG A 124 12.24 25.78 -14.24
CA ARG A 124 12.11 25.37 -15.65
C ARG A 124 12.25 23.86 -15.84
N HIS A 125 12.91 23.16 -14.92
CA HIS A 125 13.17 21.71 -15.00
C HIS A 125 12.04 20.86 -14.39
N SER A 126 10.78 21.28 -14.56
CA SER A 126 9.61 20.53 -14.09
C SER A 126 9.65 20.19 -12.59
N VAL A 127 10.10 21.14 -11.77
CA VAL A 127 10.00 20.97 -10.32
C VAL A 127 8.52 21.13 -9.91
N ALA A 128 7.78 20.02 -9.84
CA ALA A 128 6.47 19.90 -9.22
C ALA A 128 6.41 20.69 -7.90
N VAL A 129 5.62 21.74 -7.91
CA VAL A 129 5.32 22.58 -6.74
C VAL A 129 4.14 21.95 -6.03
N TYR A 130 4.30 21.62 -4.75
CA TYR A 130 3.22 21.11 -3.91
C TYR A 130 2.42 22.28 -3.34
N ASP A 131 1.70 23.00 -4.21
CA ASP A 131 0.87 24.15 -3.83
C ASP A 131 -0.12 23.83 -2.71
N GLN A 132 -0.57 22.57 -2.67
CA GLN A 132 -1.50 22.00 -1.70
C GLN A 132 -1.00 22.11 -0.24
N PHE A 133 0.32 22.16 -0.04
CA PHE A 133 0.96 22.19 1.27
C PHE A 133 1.54 23.57 1.61
N ASN A 134 1.32 24.59 0.76
CA ASN A 134 1.87 25.95 0.90
C ASN A 134 3.40 25.97 1.15
N ALA A 135 4.10 24.91 0.72
CA ALA A 135 5.53 24.75 0.88
C ALA A 135 6.23 25.25 -0.39
N LYS A 136 7.08 26.27 -0.24
CA LYS A 136 7.90 26.82 -1.32
C LYS A 136 9.34 26.39 -1.11
N PRO A 137 9.79 25.29 -1.73
CA PRO A 137 11.17 24.87 -1.58
C PRO A 137 12.10 25.90 -2.23
N GLN A 138 13.24 26.17 -1.59
CA GLN A 138 14.24 27.13 -2.07
C GLN A 138 15.38 26.44 -2.84
N ASN A 139 15.64 25.18 -2.51
CA ASN A 139 16.73 24.38 -3.06
C ASN A 139 16.29 22.94 -3.33
N TYR A 140 17.11 22.20 -4.08
CA TYR A 140 16.81 20.81 -4.45
C TYR A 140 16.67 19.86 -3.25
N LYS A 141 17.33 20.12 -2.12
CA LYS A 141 17.15 19.34 -0.89
C LYS A 141 15.73 19.42 -0.36
N GLU A 142 15.19 20.63 -0.26
CA GLU A 142 13.83 20.87 0.23
C GLU A 142 12.79 20.28 -0.73
N SER A 143 12.99 20.47 -2.04
CA SER A 143 12.14 19.87 -3.07
C SER A 143 12.17 18.34 -3.01
N PHE A 144 13.36 17.75 -2.88
CA PHE A 144 13.52 16.30 -2.73
C PHE A 144 12.76 15.79 -1.50
N LEU A 145 12.95 16.42 -0.34
CA LEU A 145 12.26 16.06 0.89
C LEU A 145 10.74 16.10 0.75
N LEU A 146 10.18 17.18 0.20
CA LEU A 146 8.74 17.30 -0.02
C LEU A 146 8.21 16.17 -0.92
N ARG A 147 8.94 15.88 -2.01
CA ARG A 147 8.57 14.83 -2.98
C ARG A 147 8.62 13.42 -2.41
N VAL A 148 9.60 13.12 -1.56
CA VAL A 148 9.77 11.77 -1.00
C VAL A 148 8.95 11.52 0.26
N THR A 149 8.41 12.57 0.90
CA THR A 149 7.70 12.46 2.18
C THR A 149 6.20 12.64 2.04
N LEU A 150 5.71 13.78 1.54
CA LEU A 150 4.30 14.12 1.57
C LEU A 150 3.41 13.17 0.74
N PRO A 151 3.73 12.89 -0.55
CA PRO A 151 2.93 11.96 -1.34
C PRO A 151 2.97 10.54 -0.78
N VAL A 152 4.08 10.16 -0.15
CA VAL A 152 4.22 8.82 0.45
C VAL A 152 3.39 8.72 1.72
N ALA A 153 3.38 9.76 2.57
CA ALA A 153 2.53 9.81 3.76
C ALA A 153 1.05 9.69 3.40
N GLU A 154 0.59 10.46 2.41
CA GLU A 154 -0.80 10.41 1.92
C GLU A 154 -1.17 9.01 1.41
N LYS A 155 -0.31 8.42 0.58
CA LYS A 155 -0.51 7.06 0.05
C LYS A 155 -0.56 6.02 1.16
N LEU A 156 0.32 6.10 2.16
CA LEU A 156 0.33 5.19 3.31
C LEU A 156 -0.95 5.31 4.14
N ASN A 157 -1.43 6.54 4.38
CA ASN A 157 -2.70 6.76 5.08
C ASN A 157 -3.87 6.16 4.30
N SER A 158 -3.90 6.29 2.97
CA SER A 158 -4.93 5.67 2.12
C SER A 158 -4.88 4.13 2.12
N LEU A 159 -3.72 3.53 2.39
CA LEU A 159 -3.54 2.08 2.44
C LEU A 159 -3.97 1.47 3.78
N ALA A 160 -4.00 2.25 4.87
CA ALA A 160 -4.29 1.75 6.21
C ALA A 160 -5.58 0.89 6.31
N PRO A 161 -6.72 1.24 5.66
CA PRO A 161 -7.92 0.41 5.69
C PRO A 161 -7.76 -0.97 5.06
N TYR A 162 -6.76 -1.15 4.19
CA TYR A 162 -6.52 -2.39 3.44
C TYR A 162 -5.50 -3.31 4.11
N TYR A 163 -4.81 -2.87 5.17
CA TYR A 163 -3.80 -3.68 5.86
C TYR A 163 -4.28 -5.07 6.29
N PRO A 164 -5.53 -5.27 6.77
CA PRO A 164 -6.02 -6.61 7.12
C PRO A 164 -6.11 -7.58 5.94
N LEU A 165 -6.17 -7.06 4.71
CA LEU A 165 -6.24 -7.85 3.48
C LEU A 165 -4.86 -8.24 2.93
N LEU A 166 -3.78 -7.64 3.46
CA LEU A 166 -2.44 -7.80 2.92
C LEU A 166 -1.67 -8.93 3.59
N LYS A 167 -0.74 -9.51 2.84
CA LYS A 167 0.19 -10.50 3.39
C LYS A 167 1.08 -9.85 4.44
N LYS A 168 1.40 -10.62 5.49
CA LYS A 168 2.21 -10.20 6.63
C LYS A 168 3.49 -9.46 6.21
N ASP A 169 4.21 -9.95 5.21
CA ASP A 169 5.48 -9.34 4.76
C ASP A 169 5.29 -7.94 4.18
N ILE A 170 4.20 -7.70 3.43
CA ILE A 170 3.86 -6.35 2.94
C ILE A 170 3.51 -5.44 4.13
N VAL A 171 2.71 -5.93 5.07
CA VAL A 171 2.31 -5.13 6.25
C VAL A 171 3.51 -4.73 7.08
N ILE A 172 4.48 -5.63 7.27
CA ILE A 172 5.74 -5.34 7.96
C ILE A 172 6.50 -4.24 7.23
N SER A 173 6.73 -4.37 5.91
CA SER A 173 7.47 -3.35 5.16
C SER A 173 6.74 -2.01 5.06
N LEU A 174 5.41 -1.99 4.97
CA LEU A 174 4.61 -0.77 5.06
C LEU A 174 4.72 -0.11 6.45
N SER A 175 4.75 -0.93 7.50
CA SER A 175 4.92 -0.45 8.88
C SER A 175 6.33 0.10 9.12
N GLU A 176 7.37 -0.55 8.60
CA GLU A 176 8.76 -0.06 8.61
C GLU A 176 8.84 1.30 7.90
N LEU A 177 8.21 1.42 6.73
CA LEU A 177 8.19 2.68 5.97
C LEU A 177 7.46 3.78 6.76
N THR A 178 6.25 3.50 7.25
CA THR A 178 5.41 4.46 8.02
C THR A 178 6.11 4.96 9.29
N ASN A 179 6.85 4.08 9.98
CA ASN A 179 7.57 4.41 11.20
C ASN A 179 9.01 4.90 10.94
N SER A 180 9.41 5.09 9.68
CA SER A 180 10.72 5.63 9.36
C SER A 180 10.90 7.03 9.95
N GLN A 181 12.11 7.32 10.42
CA GLN A 181 12.45 8.65 10.95
C GLN A 181 12.20 9.76 9.92
N VAL A 182 12.45 9.48 8.64
CA VAL A 182 12.17 10.42 7.54
C VAL A 182 10.70 10.81 7.49
N LEU A 183 9.75 9.87 7.55
CA LEU A 183 8.33 10.24 7.54
C LEU A 183 7.88 10.86 8.86
N GLN A 184 8.33 10.36 10.01
CA GLN A 184 7.94 10.90 11.31
C GLN A 184 8.45 12.32 11.54
N LEU A 185 9.66 12.63 11.07
CA LEU A 185 10.32 13.92 11.30
C LEU A 185 10.18 14.90 10.13
N CYS A 186 9.99 14.45 8.90
CA CYS A 186 9.84 15.36 7.77
C CYS A 186 8.37 15.58 7.42
N ALA A 187 7.55 14.54 7.25
CA ALA A 187 6.16 14.75 6.82
C ALA A 187 5.37 15.58 7.84
N LYS A 188 5.39 15.19 9.12
CA LYS A 188 4.68 15.93 10.19
C LYS A 188 5.19 17.36 10.40
N THR A 189 6.50 17.56 10.26
CA THR A 189 7.12 18.86 10.55
C THR A 189 7.02 19.79 9.34
N LEU A 190 7.00 19.26 8.13
CA LEU A 190 6.72 20.00 6.90
C LEU A 190 5.25 20.40 6.81
N GLU A 191 4.31 19.54 7.22
CA GLU A 191 2.89 19.87 7.28
C GLU A 191 2.55 21.03 8.22
N HIS A 192 3.37 21.28 9.25
CA HIS A 192 3.01 22.22 10.33
C HIS A 192 3.99 23.37 10.56
N LYS A 193 5.28 23.22 10.25
CA LYS A 193 6.33 24.15 10.67
C LYS A 193 7.32 24.57 9.58
N ASN A 194 7.25 23.99 8.37
CA ASN A 194 8.23 24.22 7.30
C ASN A 194 9.70 24.01 7.75
N GLU A 195 9.94 23.08 8.67
CA GLU A 195 11.29 22.70 9.10
C GLU A 195 11.74 21.43 8.36
N TYR A 196 12.92 21.49 7.75
CA TYR A 196 13.46 20.41 6.91
C TYR A 196 14.54 19.64 7.66
N TRP A 197 14.19 18.47 8.18
CA TRP A 197 15.16 17.51 8.70
C TRP A 197 15.78 16.70 7.55
N TYR A 198 17.10 16.55 7.53
CA TYR A 198 17.79 15.79 6.47
C TYR A 198 19.07 15.14 6.98
N GLU A 199 19.08 13.82 6.97
CA GLU A 199 20.27 13.01 7.23
C GLU A 199 20.43 11.99 6.09
N PRO A 200 21.54 12.05 5.30
CA PRO A 200 21.73 11.22 4.11
C PRO A 200 21.61 9.71 4.35
N GLU A 201 22.15 9.23 5.45
CA GLU A 201 22.19 7.82 5.84
C GLU A 201 20.79 7.30 6.14
N THR A 202 20.04 8.07 6.93
CA THR A 202 18.64 7.75 7.28
C THR A 202 17.74 7.84 6.04
N MET A 203 18.03 8.77 5.13
CA MET A 203 17.34 8.88 3.85
C MET A 203 17.61 7.68 2.93
N LEU A 204 18.85 7.19 2.89
CA LEU A 204 19.19 5.98 2.14
C LEU A 204 18.41 4.76 2.66
N GLU A 205 18.37 4.55 3.97
CA GLU A 205 17.61 3.44 4.58
C GLU A 205 16.10 3.53 4.30
N TYR A 206 15.56 4.75 4.27
CA TYR A 206 14.17 5.00 3.85
C TYR A 206 13.94 4.57 2.39
N ILE A 207 14.80 4.97 1.47
CA ILE A 207 14.70 4.59 0.04
C ILE A 207 14.84 3.07 -0.13
N LYS A 208 15.77 2.43 0.59
CA LYS A 208 15.96 0.98 0.56
C LYS A 208 14.71 0.24 1.02
N THR A 209 14.10 0.70 2.10
CA THR A 209 12.82 0.15 2.61
C THR A 209 11.72 0.25 1.56
N ALA A 210 11.59 1.40 0.89
CA ALA A 210 10.62 1.58 -0.18
C ALA A 210 10.88 0.66 -1.39
N ARG A 211 12.14 0.55 -1.84
CA ARG A 211 12.52 -0.36 -2.93
C ARG A 211 12.21 -1.82 -2.62
N LYS A 212 12.51 -2.26 -1.40
CA LYS A 212 12.17 -3.61 -0.90
C LYS A 212 10.66 -3.85 -0.95
N LEU A 213 9.86 -2.88 -0.53
CA LEU A 213 8.39 -2.95 -0.60
C LEU A 213 7.91 -3.09 -2.06
N GLY A 214 8.42 -2.29 -2.99
CA GLY A 214 8.08 -2.40 -4.41
C GLY A 214 8.47 -3.75 -5.03
N GLU A 215 9.62 -4.30 -4.64
CA GLU A 215 10.03 -5.63 -5.10
C GLU A 215 9.10 -6.74 -4.57
N LEU A 216 8.74 -6.68 -3.28
CA LEU A 216 7.76 -7.59 -2.68
C LEU A 216 6.41 -7.51 -3.40
N ASN A 217 5.96 -6.29 -3.70
CA ASN A 217 4.71 -6.05 -4.44
C ASN A 217 4.73 -6.73 -5.82
N ARG A 218 5.78 -6.52 -6.61
CA ARG A 218 5.94 -7.13 -7.94
C ARG A 218 6.01 -8.65 -7.88
N ARG A 219 6.70 -9.22 -6.88
CA ARG A 219 6.76 -10.69 -6.69
C ARG A 219 5.38 -11.27 -6.40
N LEU A 220 4.52 -10.53 -5.71
CA LEU A 220 3.17 -10.96 -5.38
C LEU A 220 2.21 -10.82 -6.55
N GLN A 221 2.32 -9.74 -7.33
CA GLN A 221 1.57 -9.59 -8.58
C GLN A 221 1.86 -10.73 -9.57
N ARG A 222 3.12 -11.20 -9.66
CA ARG A 222 3.49 -12.33 -10.54
C ARG A 222 2.97 -13.69 -10.09
N ARG A 223 2.55 -13.82 -8.82
CA ARG A 223 2.05 -15.07 -8.23
C ARG A 223 0.52 -15.11 -8.12
N ALA A 224 -0.15 -14.00 -8.40
CA ALA A 224 -1.60 -13.85 -8.39
C ALA A 224 -2.16 -14.14 -9.79
#